data_AF-A0A960AYQ0-F1
#
_entry.id   AF-A0A960AYQ0-F1
#
_cell.length_a   1.000
_cell.length_b   1.000
_cell.length_c   1.000
_cell.angle_alpha   90.00
_cell.angle_beta   90.00
_cell.angle_gamma   90.00
#
_symmetry.space_group_name_H-M   'P 1'
#
loop_
_entity.id
_entity.type
_entity.pdbx_description
1 polymer ?
#
loop_
_entity_poly.entity_id
_entity_poly.type
_entity_poly.pdbx_seq_one_letter_code
_entity_poly.pdbx_strand_id
1 'polypeptide(L)'
;MNHQTLTSVLFGAIVVATIGVTVWASRSTKGAADYYAGGRSFSGFQNGLAIGGDYMSAASFLGISGAIALSGYDGFLYSIGFLVAWLVALLLVAELLRNSGRYTMADQLAYRMRQKPVRTAAAVSTVAVSVFYLLAQMVGAGSLVALLLGVSSQGLKNLTIVGVGVLMIFYVTVGGMKGTTWVQ
;
A
#
# COMPACT_ATOMS: atom_id res chain seq x y z
N MET A 1 -19.16 -26.02 -9.74
CA MET A 1 -19.20 -24.56 -9.48
C MET A 1 -18.73 -23.82 -10.72
N ASN A 2 -19.42 -22.75 -11.12
CA ASN A 2 -18.96 -21.88 -12.20
C ASN A 2 -17.69 -21.13 -11.75
N HIS A 3 -16.73 -20.91 -12.64
CA HIS A 3 -15.45 -20.25 -12.35
C HIS A 3 -15.64 -18.87 -11.70
N GLN A 4 -16.61 -18.08 -12.20
CA GLN A 4 -16.96 -16.78 -11.62
C GLN A 4 -17.48 -16.87 -10.18
N THR A 5 -18.28 -17.90 -9.88
CA THR A 5 -18.78 -18.14 -8.52
C THR A 5 -17.63 -18.52 -7.58
N LEU A 6 -16.69 -19.35 -8.04
CA LEU A 6 -15.50 -19.71 -7.27
C LEU A 6 -14.62 -18.47 -6.98
N THR A 7 -14.33 -17.67 -7.99
CA THR A 7 -13.52 -16.44 -7.84
C THR A 7 -14.18 -15.45 -6.88
N SER A 8 -15.49 -15.26 -6.98
CA SER A 8 -16.23 -14.35 -6.09
C SER A 8 -16.21 -14.83 -4.63
N VAL A 9 -16.37 -16.14 -4.41
CA VAL A 9 -16.30 -16.74 -3.07
C VAL A 9 -14.89 -16.62 -2.48
N LEU A 10 -13.85 -16.92 -3.26
CA LEU A 10 -12.46 -16.80 -2.81
C LEU A 10 -12.11 -15.34 -2.48
N PHE A 11 -12.51 -14.39 -3.33
CA PHE A 11 -12.32 -12.96 -3.10
C PHE A 11 -13.02 -12.52 -1.81
N GLY A 12 -14.29 -12.88 -1.63
CA GLY A 12 -15.05 -12.57 -0.42
C GLY A 12 -14.42 -13.17 0.84
N ALA A 13 -13.94 -14.42 0.77
CA ALA A 13 -13.26 -15.09 1.88
C ALA A 13 -11.96 -14.36 2.27
N ILE A 14 -11.14 -13.95 1.29
CA ILE A 14 -9.93 -13.17 1.53
C ILE A 14 -10.28 -11.83 2.18
N VAL A 15 -11.27 -11.10 1.65
CA VAL A 15 -11.71 -9.81 2.23
C VAL A 15 -12.15 -9.98 3.68
N VAL A 16 -12.97 -10.98 3.99
CA VAL A 16 -13.42 -11.25 5.37
C VAL A 16 -12.25 -11.62 6.27
N ALA A 17 -11.32 -12.45 5.80
CA ALA A 17 -10.13 -12.81 6.55
C ALA A 17 -9.25 -11.57 6.84
N THR A 18 -9.01 -10.73 5.84
CA THR A 18 -8.26 -9.47 5.97
C THR A 18 -8.90 -8.54 7.00
N ILE A 19 -10.22 -8.33 6.94
CA ILE A 19 -10.95 -7.52 7.94
C ILE A 19 -10.83 -8.16 9.32
N GLY A 20 -10.99 -9.48 9.44
CA GLY A 20 -10.88 -10.20 10.70
C GLY A 20 -9.52 -10.02 11.36
N VAL A 21 -8.43 -10.19 10.59
CA VAL A 21 -7.05 -9.97 11.03
C VAL A 21 -6.84 -8.51 11.43
N THR A 22 -7.33 -7.56 10.63
CA THR A 22 -7.22 -6.12 10.91
C THR A 22 -7.88 -5.76 12.23
N VAL A 23 -9.13 -6.19 12.44
CA VAL A 23 -9.88 -5.92 13.66
C VAL A 23 -9.22 -6.59 14.86
N TRP A 24 -8.76 -7.84 14.73
CA TRP A 24 -8.03 -8.52 15.78
C TRP A 24 -6.74 -7.78 16.18
N ALA A 25 -5.93 -7.38 15.20
CA ALA A 25 -4.69 -6.65 15.43
C ALA A 25 -4.94 -5.27 16.07
N SER A 26 -6.01 -4.58 15.64
CA SER A 26 -6.38 -3.24 16.12
C SER A 26 -6.70 -3.19 17.63
N ARG A 27 -7.19 -4.29 18.22
CA ARG A 27 -7.51 -4.36 19.66
C ARG A 27 -6.30 -4.13 20.56
N SER A 28 -5.10 -4.31 20.02
CA SER A 28 -3.83 -4.10 20.72
C SER A 28 -3.23 -2.71 20.53
N THR A 29 -3.91 -1.81 19.82
CA THR A 29 -3.40 -0.47 19.47
C THR A 29 -3.82 0.54 20.54
N LYS A 30 -2.86 1.02 21.35
CA LYS A 30 -3.10 2.02 22.40
C LYS A 30 -2.23 3.26 22.15
N GLY A 31 -2.84 4.30 21.56
CA GLY A 31 -2.19 5.60 21.33
C GLY A 31 -1.39 5.70 20.03
N ALA A 32 -0.73 6.85 19.84
CA ALA A 32 -0.10 7.23 18.57
C ALA A 32 1.10 6.35 18.18
N ALA A 33 1.91 5.92 19.15
CA ALA A 33 3.08 5.07 18.88
C ALA A 33 2.67 3.68 18.35
N ASP A 34 1.58 3.12 18.88
CA ASP A 34 1.03 1.87 18.39
C ASP A 34 0.35 2.04 17.03
N TYR A 35 -0.39 3.12 16.84
CA TYR A 35 -1.12 3.36 15.59
C TYR A 35 -0.18 3.64 14.41
N TYR A 36 0.84 4.49 14.60
CA TYR A 36 1.75 4.92 13.53
C TYR A 36 3.05 4.13 13.43
N ALA A 37 3.51 3.47 14.50
CA ALA A 37 4.78 2.73 14.48
C ALA A 37 4.64 1.27 14.96
N GLY A 38 3.40 0.79 15.17
CA GLY A 38 3.15 -0.56 15.67
C GLY A 38 3.76 -0.83 17.05
N GLY A 39 4.06 0.21 17.83
CA GLY A 39 4.77 0.08 19.11
C GLY A 39 6.26 -0.25 18.94
N ARG A 40 6.80 -0.17 17.72
CA ARG A 40 8.18 -0.56 17.36
C ARG A 40 8.53 -2.00 17.72
N SER A 41 7.52 -2.88 17.83
CA SER A 41 7.67 -4.25 18.29
C SER A 41 7.89 -5.28 17.19
N PHE A 42 7.83 -4.89 15.92
CA PHE A 42 7.98 -5.82 14.79
C PHE A 42 9.42 -6.30 14.63
N SER A 43 9.56 -7.61 14.39
CA SER A 43 10.85 -8.19 14.02
C SER A 43 11.26 -7.72 12.62
N GLY A 44 12.57 -7.77 12.32
CA GLY A 44 13.08 -7.42 10.99
C GLY A 44 12.45 -8.24 9.86
N PHE A 45 12.16 -9.52 10.13
CA PHE A 45 11.50 -10.40 9.17
C PHE A 45 10.04 -10.01 8.93
N GLN A 46 9.27 -9.74 9.98
CA GLN A 46 7.86 -9.30 9.85
C GLN A 46 7.76 -7.99 9.06
N ASN A 47 8.60 -7.01 9.40
CA ASN A 47 8.60 -5.74 8.70
C ASN A 47 9.11 -5.88 7.25
N GLY A 48 10.07 -6.78 7.01
CA GLY A 48 10.58 -7.09 5.67
C GLY A 48 9.54 -7.74 4.77
N LEU A 49 8.77 -8.69 5.30
CA LEU A 49 7.63 -9.28 4.58
C LEU A 49 6.59 -8.23 4.23
N ALA A 50 6.19 -7.39 5.18
CA ALA A 50 5.22 -6.35 4.94
C ALA A 50 5.67 -5.32 3.88
N ILE A 51 6.95 -4.91 3.91
CA ILE A 51 7.51 -4.01 2.90
C ILE A 51 7.60 -4.71 1.53
N GLY A 52 7.89 -6.01 1.50
CA GLY A 52 7.82 -6.81 0.28
C GLY A 52 6.40 -6.90 -0.29
N GLY A 53 5.39 -7.05 0.58
CA GLY A 53 3.97 -6.98 0.24
C GLY A 53 3.58 -5.63 -0.36
N ASP A 54 3.95 -4.53 0.30
CA ASP A 54 3.73 -3.16 -0.19
C ASP A 54 4.39 -2.92 -1.56
N TYR A 55 5.56 -3.52 -1.81
CA TYR A 55 6.24 -3.44 -3.10
C TYR A 55 5.45 -4.12 -4.23
N MET A 56 4.69 -5.18 -3.93
CA MET A 56 3.81 -5.89 -4.88
C MET A 56 2.48 -5.18 -5.16
N SER A 57 2.52 -3.85 -5.27
CA SER A 57 1.35 -3.02 -5.55
C SER A 57 0.77 -3.24 -6.97
N ALA A 58 -0.43 -2.67 -7.21
CA ALA A 58 -1.06 -2.67 -8.53
C ALA A 58 -0.16 -2.08 -9.63
N ALA A 59 0.67 -1.09 -9.30
CA ALA A 59 1.64 -0.52 -10.24
C ALA A 59 2.73 -1.54 -10.61
N SER A 60 3.22 -2.31 -9.65
CA SER A 60 4.22 -3.36 -9.90
C SER A 60 3.61 -4.51 -10.70
N PHE A 61 2.41 -4.98 -10.34
CA PHE A 61 1.76 -6.08 -11.05
C PHE A 61 1.27 -5.68 -12.45
N LEU A 62 0.38 -4.67 -12.55
CA LEU A 62 -0.20 -4.24 -13.84
C LEU A 62 0.77 -3.41 -14.67
N GLY A 63 1.60 -2.56 -14.04
CA GLY A 63 2.52 -1.68 -14.75
C GLY A 63 3.69 -2.44 -15.36
N ILE A 64 4.34 -3.35 -14.63
CA ILE A 64 5.44 -4.15 -15.19
C ILE A 64 4.92 -5.14 -16.23
N SER A 65 3.82 -5.86 -15.94
CA SER A 65 3.24 -6.78 -16.93
C SER A 65 2.77 -6.05 -18.19
N GLY A 66 2.16 -4.87 -18.05
CA GLY A 66 1.78 -4.00 -19.16
C GLY A 66 2.99 -3.49 -19.96
N ALA A 67 4.06 -3.05 -19.29
CA ALA A 67 5.28 -2.61 -19.94
C ALA A 67 5.96 -3.75 -20.72
N ILE A 68 6.00 -4.95 -20.17
CA ILE A 68 6.53 -6.13 -20.87
C ILE A 68 5.63 -6.51 -22.05
N ALA A 69 4.30 -6.48 -21.88
CA ALA A 69 3.37 -6.80 -22.96
C ALA A 69 3.47 -5.83 -24.15
N LEU A 70 3.76 -4.54 -23.89
CA LEU A 70 3.85 -3.51 -24.92
C LEU A 70 5.26 -3.34 -25.51
N SER A 71 6.30 -3.52 -24.71
CA SER A 71 7.69 -3.23 -25.09
C SER A 71 8.62 -4.45 -25.04
N GLY A 72 8.09 -5.64 -24.76
CA GLY A 72 8.85 -6.89 -24.75
C GLY A 72 9.99 -6.87 -23.72
N TYR A 73 11.19 -7.25 -24.17
CA TYR A 73 12.37 -7.36 -23.31
C TYR A 73 12.80 -6.01 -22.70
N ASP A 74 12.60 -4.91 -23.40
CA ASP A 74 12.97 -3.57 -22.89
C ASP A 74 12.11 -3.18 -21.68
N GLY A 75 10.83 -3.56 -21.68
CA GLY A 75 9.94 -3.39 -20.54
C GLY A 75 10.38 -4.22 -19.31
N PHE A 76 10.95 -5.40 -19.56
CA PHE A 76 11.54 -6.22 -18.50
C PHE A 76 12.81 -5.58 -17.92
N LEU A 77 13.70 -5.07 -18.75
CA LEU A 77 14.91 -4.36 -18.29
C LEU A 77 14.56 -3.14 -17.43
N TYR A 78 13.50 -2.41 -17.77
CA TYR A 78 13.02 -1.28 -16.98
C TYR A 78 12.60 -1.69 -15.54
N SER A 79 12.00 -2.88 -15.39
CA SER A 79 11.56 -3.38 -14.08
C SER A 79 12.73 -3.66 -13.12
N ILE A 80 13.89 -4.04 -13.63
CA ILE A 80 15.11 -4.27 -12.83
C ILE A 80 15.57 -2.97 -12.18
N GLY A 81 15.51 -1.85 -12.91
CA GLY A 81 15.86 -0.53 -12.38
C GLY A 81 15.00 -0.15 -11.18
N PHE A 82 13.69 -0.41 -11.25
CA PHE A 82 12.76 -0.14 -10.15
C PHE A 82 13.07 -0.98 -8.91
N LEU A 83 13.37 -2.27 -9.09
CA LEU A 83 13.76 -3.17 -8.00
C LEU A 83 15.08 -2.72 -7.33
N VAL A 84 16.10 -2.39 -8.12
CA VAL A 84 17.39 -1.93 -7.61
C VAL A 84 17.24 -0.61 -6.86
N ALA A 85 16.48 0.34 -7.40
CA ALA A 85 16.21 1.62 -6.73
C ALA A 85 15.51 1.42 -5.38
N TRP A 86 14.56 0.48 -5.30
CA TRP A 86 13.90 0.13 -4.04
C TRP A 86 14.88 -0.45 -3.01
N LEU A 87 15.77 -1.38 -3.41
CA LEU A 87 16.80 -1.92 -2.52
C LEU A 87 17.75 -0.83 -2.01
N VAL A 88 18.20 0.07 -2.89
CA VAL A 88 19.06 1.19 -2.51
C VAL A 88 18.37 2.10 -1.51
N ALA A 89 17.09 2.42 -1.74
CA ALA A 89 16.29 3.24 -0.81
C ALA A 89 16.11 2.53 0.55
N LEU A 90 15.85 1.22 0.56
CA LEU A 90 15.74 0.45 1.80
C LEU A 90 17.04 0.43 2.59
N LEU A 91 18.17 0.15 1.94
CA LEU A 91 19.45 -0.01 2.62
C LEU A 91 20.03 1.33 3.07
N LEU A 92 19.91 2.39 2.27
CA LEU A 92 20.56 3.68 2.56
C LEU A 92 19.66 4.67 3.31
N VAL A 93 18.34 4.63 3.07
CA VAL A 93 17.42 5.66 3.57
C VAL A 93 16.58 5.10 4.73
N ALA A 94 16.05 3.88 4.62
CA ALA A 94 15.09 3.38 5.62
C ALA A 94 15.70 3.23 7.02
N GLU A 95 16.96 2.79 7.13
CA GLU A 95 17.64 2.66 8.43
C GLU A 95 17.84 4.02 9.12
N LEU A 96 18.29 5.03 8.38
CA LEU A 96 18.46 6.40 8.91
C LEU A 96 17.15 6.98 9.43
N LEU A 97 16.06 6.77 8.68
CA LEU A 97 14.73 7.20 9.08
C LEU A 97 14.22 6.43 10.29
N ARG A 98 14.44 5.11 10.37
CA ARG A 98 14.02 4.29 11.51
C ARG A 98 14.71 4.72 12.81
N ASN A 99 16.02 4.94 12.75
CA ASN A 99 16.86 5.29 13.90
C ASN A 99 16.58 6.69 14.45
N SER A 100 15.90 7.52 13.68
CA SER A 100 15.60 8.91 14.02
C SER A 100 14.47 9.12 15.03
N GLY A 101 13.69 8.08 15.35
CA GLY A 101 12.62 8.12 16.35
C GLY A 101 11.32 8.84 15.94
N ARG A 102 11.30 9.60 14.83
CA ARG A 102 10.11 10.36 14.40
C ARG A 102 9.09 9.51 13.64
N TYR A 103 7.88 10.02 13.49
CA TYR A 103 6.77 9.34 12.81
C TYR A 103 6.59 9.77 11.35
N THR A 104 7.08 10.94 10.94
CA THR A 104 6.90 11.46 9.58
C THR A 104 8.21 11.87 8.93
N MET A 105 8.28 11.79 7.59
CA MET A 105 9.38 12.31 6.78
C MET A 105 9.54 13.83 6.94
N ALA A 106 8.43 14.53 7.11
CA ALA A 106 8.42 15.98 7.32
C ALA A 106 9.13 16.36 8.63
N ASP A 107 8.95 15.59 9.70
CA ASP A 107 9.63 15.81 10.98
C ASP A 107 11.14 15.57 10.86
N GLN A 108 11.57 14.64 10.01
CA GLN A 108 12.99 14.40 9.74
C GLN A 108 13.64 15.55 9.00
N LEU A 109 13.03 15.98 7.89
CA LEU A 109 13.54 17.10 7.10
C LEU A 109 13.54 18.41 7.89
N ALA A 110 12.52 18.63 8.72
CA ALA A 110 12.42 19.81 9.56
C ALA A 110 13.40 19.80 10.76
N TYR A 111 13.99 18.66 11.12
CA TYR A 111 14.80 18.53 12.34
C TYR A 111 16.03 19.45 12.36
N ARG A 112 16.70 19.61 11.21
CA ARG A 112 17.90 20.48 11.06
C ARG A 112 17.66 21.73 10.23
N MET A 113 16.40 22.05 9.90
CA MET A 113 16.05 23.15 9.01
C MET A 113 14.99 24.08 9.64
N ARG A 114 14.58 25.13 8.90
CA ARG A 114 13.48 26.01 9.33
C ARG A 114 12.17 25.22 9.36
N GLN A 115 11.69 24.90 10.57
CA GLN A 115 10.62 23.93 10.76
C GLN A 115 9.32 24.25 10.02
N LYS A 116 8.78 25.47 10.14
CA LYS A 116 7.49 25.84 9.54
C LYS A 116 7.47 25.71 8.00
N PRO A 117 8.39 26.34 7.23
CA PRO A 117 8.36 26.24 5.77
C PRO A 117 8.67 24.82 5.30
N VAL A 118 9.66 24.14 5.90
CA VAL A 118 10.07 22.79 5.47
C VAL A 118 8.99 21.76 5.76
N ARG A 119 8.36 21.80 6.94
CA ARG A 119 7.27 20.87 7.28
C ARG A 119 6.06 21.06 6.38
N THR A 120 5.74 22.31 6.02
CA THR A 120 4.64 22.62 5.10
C THR A 120 4.94 22.11 3.69
N ALA A 121 6.14 22.40 3.17
CA ALA A 121 6.56 21.92 1.85
C ALA A 121 6.59 20.40 1.78
N ALA A 122 7.15 19.73 2.78
CA ALA A 122 7.20 18.27 2.86
C ALA A 122 5.78 17.67 2.95
N ALA A 123 4.91 18.21 3.79
CA ALA A 123 3.53 17.72 3.92
C ALA A 123 2.74 17.89 2.61
N VAL A 124 2.82 19.05 1.97
CA VAL A 124 2.13 19.31 0.68
C VAL A 124 2.67 18.38 -0.41
N SER A 125 3.99 18.20 -0.49
CA SER A 125 4.61 17.28 -1.43
C SER A 125 4.16 15.83 -1.21
N THR A 126 4.17 15.36 0.04
CA THR A 126 3.69 14.02 0.39
C THR A 126 2.23 13.84 -0.01
N VAL A 127 1.34 14.77 0.33
CA VAL A 127 -0.08 14.67 -0.04
C VAL A 127 -0.26 14.67 -1.54
N ALA A 128 0.40 15.58 -2.27
CA ALA A 128 0.28 15.66 -3.72
C ALA A 128 0.72 14.35 -4.40
N VAL A 129 1.91 13.85 -4.06
CA VAL A 129 2.43 12.59 -4.62
C VAL A 129 1.55 11.40 -4.24
N SER A 130 1.11 11.31 -2.97
CA SER A 130 0.23 10.24 -2.52
C SER A 130 -1.12 10.25 -3.23
N VAL A 131 -1.73 11.42 -3.49
CA VAL A 131 -3.02 11.48 -4.21
C VAL A 131 -2.88 10.93 -5.63
N PHE A 132 -1.90 11.38 -6.41
CA PHE A 132 -1.71 10.88 -7.77
C PHE A 132 -1.38 9.38 -7.78
N TYR A 133 -0.54 8.95 -6.84
CA TYR A 133 -0.17 7.55 -6.72
C TYR A 133 -1.36 6.65 -6.35
N LEU A 134 -2.14 7.04 -5.35
CA LEU A 134 -3.31 6.28 -4.91
C LEU A 134 -4.42 6.25 -5.96
N LEU A 135 -4.63 7.33 -6.72
CA LEU A 135 -5.60 7.33 -7.82
C LEU A 135 -5.30 6.24 -8.85
N ALA A 136 -4.04 6.12 -9.29
CA ALA A 136 -3.63 5.09 -10.24
C ALA A 136 -3.84 3.68 -9.65
N GLN A 137 -3.50 3.47 -8.37
CA GLN A 137 -3.70 2.18 -7.72
C GLN A 137 -5.18 1.81 -7.55
N MET A 138 -6.05 2.75 -7.18
CA MET A 138 -7.47 2.49 -6.98
C MET A 138 -8.15 2.08 -8.29
N VAL A 139 -7.81 2.75 -9.40
CA VAL A 139 -8.30 2.37 -10.73
C VAL A 139 -7.79 0.98 -11.12
N GLY A 140 -6.50 0.69 -10.89
CA GLY A 140 -5.92 -0.63 -11.17
C GLY A 140 -6.58 -1.76 -10.36
N ALA A 141 -6.66 -1.60 -9.04
CA ALA A 141 -7.25 -2.58 -8.14
C ALA A 141 -8.75 -2.80 -8.43
N GLY A 142 -9.54 -1.73 -8.57
CA GLY A 142 -10.97 -1.87 -8.84
C GLY A 142 -11.26 -2.43 -10.23
N SER A 143 -10.41 -2.16 -11.23
CA SER A 143 -10.53 -2.78 -12.56
C SER A 143 -10.28 -4.29 -12.52
N LEU A 144 -9.28 -4.73 -11.74
CA LEU A 144 -9.02 -6.16 -11.51
C LEU A 144 -10.19 -6.83 -10.78
N VAL A 145 -10.71 -6.22 -9.72
CA VAL A 145 -11.87 -6.78 -8.99
C VAL A 145 -13.11 -6.86 -9.89
N ALA A 146 -13.37 -5.83 -10.71
CA ALA A 146 -14.49 -5.87 -11.64
C ALA A 146 -14.34 -6.98 -12.70
N LEU A 147 -13.11 -7.23 -13.17
CA LEU A 147 -12.82 -8.34 -14.07
C LEU A 147 -13.08 -9.69 -13.39
N LEU A 148 -12.64 -9.85 -12.13
CA LEU A 148 -12.82 -11.08 -11.35
C LEU A 148 -14.30 -11.39 -11.05
N LEU A 149 -15.11 -10.35 -10.83
CA LEU A 149 -16.55 -10.47 -10.60
C LEU A 149 -17.37 -10.60 -11.91
N GLY A 150 -16.72 -10.56 -13.08
CA GLY A 150 -17.40 -10.66 -14.38
C GLY A 150 -18.27 -9.44 -14.73
N VAL A 151 -17.97 -8.28 -14.15
CA VAL A 151 -18.77 -7.07 -14.32
C VAL A 151 -18.41 -6.39 -15.65
N SER A 152 -19.34 -6.43 -16.60
CA SER A 152 -19.18 -5.82 -17.93
C SER A 152 -19.68 -4.37 -18.01
N SER A 153 -20.67 -3.99 -17.20
CA SER A 153 -21.25 -2.64 -17.19
C SER A 153 -20.33 -1.60 -16.54
N GLN A 154 -20.10 -0.49 -17.24
CA GLN A 154 -19.25 0.61 -16.79
C GLN A 154 -19.74 1.24 -15.47
N GLY A 155 -21.06 1.30 -15.26
CA GLY A 155 -21.64 1.80 -14.00
C GLY A 155 -21.31 0.89 -12.80
N LEU A 156 -21.39 -0.43 -12.99
CA LEU A 156 -21.03 -1.39 -11.94
C LEU A 156 -19.51 -1.41 -11.69
N LYS A 157 -18.67 -1.21 -12.72
CA LYS A 157 -17.21 -1.05 -12.52
C LYS A 157 -16.87 0.12 -11.61
N ASN A 158 -17.49 1.27 -11.82
CA ASN A 158 -17.28 2.46 -10.99
C ASN A 158 -17.74 2.22 -9.55
N LEU A 159 -18.87 1.56 -9.35
CA LEU A 159 -19.34 1.16 -8.01
C LEU A 159 -18.37 0.19 -7.32
N THR A 160 -17.80 -0.77 -8.06
CA THR A 160 -16.78 -1.68 -7.51
C THR A 160 -15.52 -0.93 -7.09
N ILE A 161 -15.02 0.01 -7.91
CA ILE A 161 -13.85 0.84 -7.56
C ILE A 161 -14.11 1.62 -6.26
N VAL A 162 -15.27 2.29 -6.18
CA VAL A 162 -15.65 3.06 -4.98
C VAL A 162 -15.81 2.15 -3.76
N GLY A 163 -16.46 0.99 -3.91
CA GLY A 163 -16.64 0.02 -2.84
C GLY A 163 -15.33 -0.53 -2.30
N VAL A 164 -14.40 -0.90 -3.19
CA VAL A 164 -13.04 -1.32 -2.81
C VAL A 164 -12.30 -0.17 -2.12
N GLY A 165 -12.38 1.05 -2.63
CA GLY A 165 -11.76 2.21 -1.98
C GLY A 165 -12.27 2.46 -0.55
N VAL A 166 -13.59 2.41 -0.35
CA VAL A 166 -14.21 2.56 0.98
C VAL A 166 -13.78 1.43 1.92
N LEU A 167 -13.75 0.19 1.42
CA LEU A 167 -13.25 -0.97 2.17
C LEU A 167 -11.79 -0.77 2.60
N MET A 168 -10.94 -0.27 1.69
CA MET A 168 -9.52 -0.04 1.95
C MET A 168 -9.32 1.04 3.02
N ILE A 169 -10.08 2.13 2.93
CA ILE A 169 -10.08 3.18 3.96
C ILE A 169 -10.51 2.59 5.31
N PHE A 170 -11.58 1.79 5.33
CA PHE A 170 -12.10 1.20 6.56
C PHE A 170 -11.08 0.31 7.26
N TYR A 171 -10.48 -0.67 6.58
CA TYR A 171 -9.54 -1.57 7.28
C TYR A 171 -8.24 -0.83 7.66
N VAL A 172 -7.74 0.10 6.86
CA VAL A 172 -6.51 0.85 7.22
C VAL A 172 -6.76 1.73 8.44
N THR A 173 -7.89 2.43 8.48
CA THR A 173 -8.24 3.31 9.62
C THR A 173 -8.49 2.53 10.90
N VAL A 174 -9.07 1.34 10.82
CA VAL A 174 -9.27 0.47 11.98
C VAL A 174 -7.97 -0.21 12.40
N GLY A 175 -7.19 -0.73 11.45
CA GLY A 175 -6.01 -1.55 11.70
C GLY A 175 -4.80 -0.79 12.23
N GLY A 176 -4.60 0.45 11.77
CA GLY A 176 -3.34 1.17 11.95
C GLY A 176 -2.16 0.36 11.41
N MET A 177 -0.93 0.69 11.85
CA MET A 177 0.27 0.00 11.38
C MET A 177 0.24 -1.50 11.70
N LYS A 178 -0.32 -1.91 12.84
CA LYS A 178 -0.38 -3.35 13.18
C LYS A 178 -1.26 -4.12 12.21
N GLY A 179 -2.47 -3.63 11.95
CA GLY A 179 -3.38 -4.27 11.00
C GLY A 179 -2.79 -4.32 9.60
N THR A 180 -2.17 -3.24 9.12
CA THR A 180 -1.57 -3.23 7.79
C THR A 180 -0.40 -4.21 7.68
N THR A 181 0.53 -4.24 8.64
CA THR A 181 1.70 -5.15 8.60
C THR A 181 1.32 -6.63 8.60
N TRP A 182 0.22 -7.03 9.24
CA TRP A 182 -0.24 -8.43 9.20
C TRP A 182 -0.98 -8.81 7.92
N VAL A 183 -1.49 -7.82 7.19
CA VAL A 183 -2.25 -8.03 5.94
C VAL A 183 -1.34 -8.05 4.72
N GLN A 184 -0.26 -7.28 4.74
CA GLN A 184 0.77 -7.27 3.69
C GLN A 184 1.55 -8.59 3.63
#